data_AF-B5VSA8-F1
#
_entry.id   AF-B5VSA8-F1
#
_cell.length_a   1.000
_cell.length_b   1.000
_cell.length_c   1.000
_cell.angle_alpha   90.00
_cell.angle_beta   90.00
_cell.angle_gamma   90.00
#
_symmetry.space_group_name_H-M   'P 1'
#
loop_
_entity.id
_entity.type
_entity.pdbx_description
1 polymer ?
#
loop_
_entity_poly.entity_id
_entity_poly.type
_entity_poly.pdbx_seq_one_letter_code
_entity_poly.pdbx_strand_id
1 'polypeptide(L)'
;MALYFPLHAANTLITPAVSPDSAPDDVLMMVREILPSITTKLLVAGITLHVSAGVLLRIVNNWNKPRRNRHRHLKISAEQDLSQDSIGLTGGISGYLFGLYKTFRIPPQVISGYILVPVLIYHLLIMKWLPNSISTEVDFASIKQLLSSKNRWWKWLGGLVPLAILLESGVYHIGSGLCRYFGVRKMTSRKKWSTAINLLTLVGFVSLIRLMKEDSTKLGPNQFESIFKKIRLLLHVN
;
A
#
# COMPACT_ATOMS: atom_id res chain seq x y z
N MET A 1 -6.56 -4.17 -10.17
CA MET A 1 -5.57 -3.97 -9.08
C MET A 1 -4.60 -5.14 -8.95
N ALA A 2 -5.09 -6.35 -8.65
CA ALA A 2 -4.22 -7.52 -8.47
C ALA A 2 -3.35 -7.90 -9.69
N LEU A 3 -3.75 -7.52 -10.91
CA LEU A 3 -2.97 -7.80 -12.13
C LEU A 3 -1.83 -6.79 -12.37
N TYR A 4 -2.01 -5.52 -11.97
CA TYR A 4 -0.97 -4.49 -12.12
C TYR A 4 0.04 -4.53 -10.98
N PHE A 5 -0.40 -4.93 -9.77
CA PHE A 5 0.44 -4.95 -8.59
C PHE A 5 1.74 -5.77 -8.75
N PRO A 6 1.77 -6.98 -9.34
CA PRO A 6 3.01 -7.73 -9.54
C PRO A 6 4.05 -6.96 -10.35
N LEU A 7 3.62 -6.28 -11.42
CA LEU A 7 4.48 -5.49 -12.27
C LEU A 7 4.99 -4.23 -11.55
N HIS A 8 4.11 -3.56 -10.81
CA HIS A 8 4.51 -2.44 -9.96
C HIS A 8 5.48 -2.87 -8.85
N ALA A 9 5.19 -3.96 -8.16
CA ALA A 9 6.00 -4.50 -7.07
C ALA A 9 7.37 -5.00 -7.56
N ALA A 10 7.43 -5.62 -8.73
CA ALA A 10 8.71 -5.98 -9.34
C ALA A 10 9.57 -4.74 -9.55
N ASN A 11 9.01 -3.70 -10.18
CA ASN A 11 9.75 -2.47 -10.49
C ASN A 11 10.12 -1.65 -9.24
N THR A 12 9.24 -1.54 -8.24
CA THR A 12 9.45 -0.63 -7.10
C THR A 12 10.00 -1.32 -5.85
N LEU A 13 9.75 -2.62 -5.66
CA LEU A 13 10.19 -3.35 -4.47
C LEU A 13 11.37 -4.27 -4.77
N ILE A 14 11.33 -5.01 -5.88
CA ILE A 14 12.35 -6.03 -6.16
C ILE A 14 13.57 -5.41 -6.86
N THR A 15 13.37 -4.72 -7.98
CA THR A 15 14.47 -4.16 -8.78
C THR A 15 15.41 -3.28 -7.95
N PRO A 16 14.93 -2.29 -7.16
CA PRO A 16 15.84 -1.42 -6.42
C PRO A 16 16.42 -2.11 -5.18
N ALA A 17 15.79 -3.19 -4.69
CA ALA A 17 16.38 -4.03 -3.66
C ALA A 17 17.57 -4.86 -4.19
N VAL A 18 17.66 -5.11 -5.50
CA VAL A 18 18.77 -5.84 -6.15
C VAL A 18 19.82 -4.87 -6.70
N SER A 19 19.39 -3.89 -7.51
CA SER A 19 20.23 -2.86 -8.13
C SER A 19 19.50 -1.51 -8.05
N PRO A 20 19.88 -0.62 -7.11
CA PRO A 20 19.23 0.66 -6.89
C PRO A 20 19.69 1.75 -7.85
N ASP A 21 20.71 1.48 -8.68
CA ASP A 21 21.37 2.47 -9.54
C ASP A 21 20.49 2.80 -10.75
N SER A 22 20.83 2.34 -11.96
CA SER A 22 20.02 2.64 -13.16
C SER A 22 18.87 1.66 -13.41
N ALA A 23 18.98 0.42 -12.91
CA ALA A 23 18.03 -0.65 -13.22
C ALA A 23 16.54 -0.31 -12.96
N PRO A 24 16.17 0.42 -11.89
CA PRO A 24 14.78 0.78 -11.66
C PRO A 24 14.22 1.72 -12.73
N ASP A 25 15.05 2.65 -13.23
CA ASP A 25 14.67 3.57 -14.30
C ASP A 25 14.52 2.82 -15.64
N ASP A 26 15.44 1.91 -15.95
CA ASP A 26 15.38 1.07 -17.16
C ASP A 26 14.11 0.21 -17.19
N VAL A 27 13.79 -0.45 -16.07
CA VAL A 27 12.57 -1.26 -15.93
C VAL A 27 11.32 -0.38 -15.97
N LEU A 28 11.36 0.81 -15.38
CA LEU A 28 10.25 1.77 -15.46
C LEU A 28 9.98 2.21 -16.90
N MET A 29 11.02 2.49 -17.69
CA MET A 29 10.89 2.84 -19.10
C MET A 29 10.27 1.69 -19.92
N MET A 30 10.77 0.46 -19.72
CA MET A 30 10.20 -0.73 -20.36
C MET A 30 8.70 -0.91 -20.03
N VAL A 31 8.35 -0.73 -18.76
CA VAL A 31 6.96 -0.79 -18.30
C VAL A 31 6.10 0.30 -18.97
N ARG A 32 6.60 1.53 -19.10
CA ARG A 32 5.87 2.63 -19.74
C ARG A 32 5.64 2.38 -21.22
N GLU A 33 6.59 1.74 -21.90
CA GLU A 33 6.49 1.41 -23.32
C GLU A 33 5.43 0.33 -23.58
N ILE A 34 5.37 -0.68 -22.71
CA ILE A 34 4.42 -1.80 -22.87
C ILE A 34 2.99 -1.40 -22.47
N LEU A 35 2.85 -0.50 -21.49
CA LEU A 35 1.53 -0.16 -20.95
C LEU A 35 0.84 0.94 -21.78
N PRO A 36 -0.41 0.72 -22.22
CA PRO A 36 -1.18 1.75 -22.91
C PRO A 36 -1.33 3.03 -22.07
N SER A 37 -1.39 4.19 -22.73
CA SER A 37 -1.57 5.49 -22.08
C SER A 37 -2.85 5.58 -21.22
N ILE A 38 -3.87 4.77 -21.52
CA ILE A 38 -5.12 4.69 -20.75
C ILE A 38 -4.98 3.93 -19.42
N THR A 39 -3.88 3.21 -19.19
CA THR A 39 -3.69 2.33 -18.03
C THR A 39 -3.89 3.07 -16.71
N THR A 40 -3.35 4.28 -16.56
CA THR A 40 -3.55 5.07 -15.33
C THR A 40 -5.02 5.38 -15.09
N LYS A 41 -5.79 5.72 -16.14
CA LYS A 41 -7.24 6.01 -16.00
C LYS A 41 -8.01 4.76 -15.55
N LEU A 42 -7.70 3.61 -16.14
CA LEU A 42 -8.31 2.32 -15.76
C LEU A 42 -7.96 1.93 -14.31
N LEU A 43 -6.72 2.17 -13.89
CA LEU A 43 -6.31 1.94 -12.50
C LEU A 43 -7.09 2.84 -11.54
N VAL A 44 -7.15 4.15 -11.79
CA VAL A 44 -7.89 5.08 -10.93
C VAL A 44 -9.38 4.72 -10.87
N ALA A 45 -10.00 4.40 -12.01
CA ALA A 45 -11.39 3.95 -12.06
C ALA A 45 -11.61 2.66 -11.25
N GLY A 46 -10.72 1.68 -11.40
CA GLY A 46 -10.79 0.43 -10.65
C GLY A 46 -10.62 0.60 -9.15
N ILE A 47 -9.70 1.47 -8.70
CA ILE A 47 -9.55 1.84 -7.27
C ILE A 47 -10.84 2.49 -6.78
N THR A 48 -11.35 3.47 -7.52
CA THR A 48 -12.54 4.23 -7.14
C THR A 48 -13.75 3.31 -6.98
N LEU A 49 -13.97 2.41 -7.94
CA LEU A 49 -15.06 1.42 -7.88
C LEU A 49 -14.88 0.46 -6.71
N HIS A 50 -13.67 -0.06 -6.49
CA HIS A 50 -13.38 -0.97 -5.39
C HIS A 50 -13.64 -0.32 -4.02
N VAL A 51 -13.11 0.89 -3.81
CA VAL A 51 -13.28 1.64 -2.56
C VAL A 51 -14.75 1.99 -2.34
N SER A 52 -15.42 2.53 -3.37
CA SER A 52 -16.83 2.93 -3.29
C SER A 52 -17.73 1.73 -2.98
N ALA A 53 -17.54 0.59 -3.66
CA ALA A 53 -18.28 -0.63 -3.37
C ALA A 53 -18.04 -1.11 -1.92
N GLY A 54 -16.79 -1.09 -1.45
CA GLY A 54 -16.45 -1.48 -0.09
C GLY A 54 -17.05 -0.56 0.99
N VAL A 55 -17.19 0.73 0.70
CA VAL A 55 -17.84 1.71 1.60
C VAL A 55 -19.36 1.52 1.58
N LEU A 56 -19.97 1.45 0.39
CA LEU A 56 -21.42 1.27 0.22
C LEU A 56 -21.92 0.00 0.90
N LEU A 57 -21.23 -1.13 0.71
CA LEU A 57 -21.58 -2.39 1.37
C LEU A 57 -21.58 -2.26 2.90
N ARG A 58 -20.67 -1.49 3.49
CA ARG A 58 -20.66 -1.27 4.95
C ARG A 58 -21.79 -0.37 5.41
N ILE A 59 -22.09 0.68 4.65
CA ILE A 59 -23.20 1.60 4.97
C ILE A 59 -24.51 0.81 4.95
N VAL A 60 -24.76 0.06 3.87
CA VAL A 60 -25.94 -0.80 3.73
C VAL A 60 -26.00 -1.85 4.84
N ASN A 61 -24.90 -2.54 5.12
CA ASN A 61 -24.86 -3.54 6.19
C ASN A 61 -25.06 -2.94 7.58
N ASN A 62 -24.67 -1.67 7.82
CA ASN A 62 -24.90 -1.00 9.09
C ASN A 62 -26.35 -0.49 9.22
N TRP A 63 -26.96 -0.05 8.11
CA TRP A 63 -28.37 0.37 8.10
C TRP A 63 -29.34 -0.82 8.20
N ASN A 64 -29.00 -1.94 7.57
CA ASN A 64 -29.83 -3.15 7.58
C ASN A 64 -29.58 -4.04 8.81
N LYS A 65 -28.75 -3.61 9.77
CA LYS A 65 -28.57 -4.36 11.02
C LYS A 65 -29.92 -4.37 11.75
N PRO A 66 -30.58 -5.53 11.91
CA PRO A 66 -31.71 -5.60 12.81
C PRO A 66 -31.19 -5.15 14.18
N ARG A 67 -31.95 -4.30 14.89
CA ARG A 67 -31.78 -4.10 16.34
C ARG A 67 -31.97 -5.48 16.98
N ARG A 68 -30.90 -6.27 17.03
CA ARG A 68 -30.96 -7.63 17.52
C ARG A 68 -31.12 -7.51 19.02
N ASN A 69 -32.36 -7.69 19.47
CA ASN A 69 -32.71 -7.77 20.87
C ASN A 69 -31.68 -8.64 21.59
N ARG A 70 -31.20 -8.11 22.71
CA ARG A 70 -30.14 -8.61 23.57
C ARG A 70 -30.58 -9.86 24.34
N HIS A 71 -31.10 -10.87 23.63
CA HIS A 71 -31.44 -12.17 24.17
C HIS A 71 -30.97 -13.26 23.20
N ARG A 72 -29.69 -13.59 23.28
CA ARG A 72 -29.27 -14.99 23.13
C ARG A 72 -28.24 -15.28 24.21
N HIS A 73 -28.74 -16.00 25.21
CA HIS A 73 -27.99 -16.90 26.07
C HIS A 73 -26.68 -17.34 25.43
N LEU A 74 -25.61 -17.19 26.22
CA LEU A 74 -24.44 -18.05 26.32
C LEU A 74 -24.60 -19.36 25.51
N LYS A 75 -24.30 -19.32 24.21
CA LYS A 75 -23.79 -20.49 23.51
C LYS A 75 -22.29 -20.44 23.69
N ILE A 76 -21.83 -21.09 24.75
CA ILE A 76 -20.46 -21.60 24.86
C ILE A 76 -20.35 -22.63 23.74
N SER A 77 -19.96 -22.18 22.55
CA SER A 77 -19.27 -23.02 21.59
C SER A 77 -17.84 -22.52 21.63
N ALA A 78 -17.01 -23.21 22.41
CA ALA A 78 -15.60 -22.90 22.60
C ALA A 78 -14.76 -23.32 21.38
N GLU A 79 -15.31 -23.27 20.16
CA GLU A 79 -14.48 -23.18 18.97
C GLU A 79 -14.14 -21.70 18.78
N GLN A 80 -12.90 -21.36 19.12
CA GLN A 80 -12.34 -20.04 18.85
C GLN A 80 -12.50 -19.77 17.35
N ASP A 81 -13.25 -18.73 16.96
CA ASP A 81 -13.46 -18.38 15.55
C ASP A 81 -12.12 -18.01 14.91
N LEU A 82 -11.52 -18.95 14.16
CA LEU A 82 -10.26 -18.79 13.43
C LEU A 82 -10.47 -18.22 12.03
N SER A 83 -11.61 -17.60 11.74
CA SER A 83 -11.83 -16.95 10.44
C SER A 83 -10.87 -15.78 10.23
N GLN A 84 -10.52 -15.53 8.96
CA GLN A 84 -9.61 -14.42 8.64
C GLN A 84 -10.21 -13.06 9.02
N ASP A 85 -11.54 -12.96 9.07
CA ASP A 85 -12.24 -11.73 9.45
C ASP A 85 -12.11 -11.42 10.95
N SER A 86 -12.06 -12.45 11.80
CA SER A 86 -11.94 -12.30 13.26
C SER A 86 -10.48 -12.13 13.70
N ILE A 87 -9.55 -12.94 13.19
CA ILE A 87 -8.15 -12.98 13.69
C ILE A 87 -7.12 -12.42 12.69
N GLY A 88 -7.56 -12.00 11.50
CA GLY A 88 -6.64 -11.66 10.42
C GLY A 88 -6.01 -12.92 9.79
N LEU A 89 -4.90 -12.73 9.07
CA LEU A 89 -4.28 -13.84 8.32
C LEU A 89 -3.77 -14.96 9.25
N THR A 90 -3.18 -14.59 10.39
CA THR A 90 -2.51 -15.52 11.31
C THR A 90 -2.76 -15.24 12.79
N GLY A 91 -3.65 -14.31 13.16
CA GLY A 91 -3.82 -13.90 14.57
C GLY A 91 -2.86 -12.82 15.05
N GLY A 92 -2.11 -12.19 14.14
CA GLY A 92 -1.02 -11.27 14.45
C GLY A 92 0.31 -11.96 14.72
N ILE A 93 1.31 -11.22 15.20
CA ILE A 93 2.66 -11.75 15.49
C ILE A 93 2.59 -12.88 16.54
N SER A 94 1.76 -12.70 17.57
CA SER A 94 1.55 -13.71 18.61
C SER A 94 0.93 -15.00 18.07
N GLY A 95 -0.02 -14.90 17.13
CA GLY A 95 -0.64 -16.07 16.49
C GLY A 95 0.30 -16.77 15.49
N TYR A 96 1.17 -15.99 14.84
CA TYR A 96 2.18 -16.52 13.94
C TYR A 96 3.26 -17.32 14.69
N LEU A 97 3.86 -16.72 15.74
CA LEU A 97 5.00 -17.28 16.49
C LEU A 97 4.58 -18.26 17.59
N PHE A 98 3.57 -17.91 18.38
CA PHE A 98 3.21 -18.62 19.61
C PHE A 98 1.84 -19.32 19.53
N GLY A 99 1.13 -19.20 18.40
CA GLY A 99 -0.22 -19.77 18.25
C GLY A 99 -1.31 -19.04 19.07
N LEU A 100 -1.00 -17.86 19.62
CA LEU A 100 -1.96 -17.06 20.39
C LEU A 100 -2.78 -16.15 19.48
N TYR A 101 -3.99 -16.58 19.15
CA TYR A 101 -4.88 -15.89 18.22
C TYR A 101 -5.64 -14.74 18.87
N LYS A 102 -5.31 -13.51 18.48
CA LYS A 102 -6.05 -12.33 18.90
C LYS A 102 -7.25 -12.10 17.99
N THR A 103 -8.43 -11.94 18.57
CA THR A 103 -9.62 -11.49 17.85
C THR A 103 -9.64 -9.96 17.77
N PHE A 104 -9.98 -9.43 16.60
CA PHE A 104 -10.05 -8.00 16.33
C PHE A 104 -11.49 -7.57 16.19
N ARG A 105 -11.85 -6.43 16.81
CA ARG A 105 -13.19 -5.83 16.69
C ARG A 105 -13.49 -5.35 15.26
N ILE A 106 -12.46 -4.88 14.57
CA ILE A 106 -12.52 -4.46 13.16
C ILE A 106 -11.56 -5.38 12.40
N PRO A 107 -11.99 -6.04 11.30
CA PRO A 107 -11.12 -6.97 10.59
C PRO A 107 -9.84 -6.26 10.11
N PRO A 108 -8.65 -6.84 10.29
CA PRO A 108 -7.38 -6.20 9.90
C PRO A 108 -7.33 -5.77 8.42
N GLN A 109 -7.97 -6.52 7.52
CA GLN A 109 -8.15 -6.16 6.10
C GLN A 109 -8.82 -4.79 5.90
N VAL A 110 -9.75 -4.45 6.79
CA VAL A 110 -10.50 -3.19 6.76
C VAL A 110 -9.60 -2.04 7.20
N ILE A 111 -8.88 -2.25 8.30
CA ILE A 111 -7.94 -1.26 8.84
C ILE A 111 -6.86 -0.94 7.81
N SER A 112 -6.29 -1.95 7.17
CA SER A 112 -5.30 -1.75 6.11
C SER A 112 -5.88 -0.96 4.93
N GLY A 113 -7.15 -1.18 4.57
CA GLY A 113 -7.83 -0.39 3.54
C GLY A 113 -7.98 1.09 3.93
N TYR A 114 -8.38 1.39 5.17
CA TYR A 114 -8.52 2.77 5.65
C TYR A 114 -7.19 3.52 5.73
N ILE A 115 -6.09 2.82 6.01
CA ILE A 115 -4.74 3.40 5.99
C ILE A 115 -4.26 3.56 4.54
N LEU A 116 -4.49 2.55 3.70
CA LEU A 116 -4.00 2.51 2.32
C LEU A 116 -4.60 3.61 1.45
N VAL A 117 -5.91 3.88 1.54
CA VAL A 117 -6.59 4.86 0.68
C VAL A 117 -5.98 6.27 0.73
N PRO A 118 -5.85 6.94 1.89
CA PRO A 118 -5.29 8.29 1.94
C PRO A 118 -3.83 8.33 1.46
N VAL A 119 -3.04 7.31 1.78
CA VAL A 119 -1.63 7.25 1.37
C VAL A 119 -1.50 6.96 -0.14
N LEU A 120 -2.40 6.16 -0.71
CA LEU A 120 -2.47 5.92 -2.14
C LEU A 120 -2.88 7.18 -2.92
N ILE A 121 -3.82 7.97 -2.37
CA ILE A 121 -4.19 9.28 -2.94
C ILE A 121 -2.97 10.21 -2.93
N TYR A 122 -2.26 10.29 -1.80
CA TYR A 122 -1.01 11.05 -1.70
C TYR A 122 0.02 10.60 -2.75
N HIS A 123 0.22 9.29 -2.90
CA HIS A 123 1.12 8.72 -3.90
C HIS A 123 0.73 9.12 -5.33
N LEU A 124 -0.55 9.00 -5.72
CA LEU A 124 -1.02 9.43 -7.03
C LEU A 124 -0.85 10.95 -7.25
N LEU A 125 -1.06 11.74 -6.21
CA LEU A 125 -0.93 13.18 -6.24
C LEU A 125 0.51 13.62 -6.54
N ILE A 126 1.51 13.06 -5.84
CA ILE A 126 2.92 13.45 -6.04
C ILE A 126 3.59 12.76 -7.24
N MET A 127 3.14 11.57 -7.64
CA MET A 127 3.76 10.81 -8.74
C MET A 127 3.13 11.07 -10.09
N LYS A 128 1.87 11.54 -10.14
CA LYS A 128 1.13 11.68 -11.40
C LYS A 128 0.43 13.02 -11.55
N TRP A 129 -0.45 13.39 -10.63
CA TRP A 129 -1.32 14.55 -10.85
C TRP A 129 -0.58 15.88 -10.79
N LEU A 130 0.23 16.11 -9.75
CA LEU A 130 1.02 17.33 -9.65
C LEU A 130 2.11 17.43 -10.71
N PRO A 131 2.94 16.40 -10.97
CA PRO A 131 3.93 16.44 -12.04
C PRO A 131 3.32 16.77 -13.41
N ASN A 132 2.22 16.11 -13.78
CA ASN A 132 1.49 16.40 -15.02
C ASN A 132 1.03 17.87 -15.08
N SER A 133 0.62 18.45 -13.95
CA SER A 133 0.13 19.84 -13.89
C SER A 133 1.25 20.90 -13.99
N ILE A 134 2.51 20.48 -13.98
CA ILE A 134 3.70 21.32 -14.18
C ILE A 134 4.59 20.78 -15.32
N SER A 135 4.04 19.92 -16.17
CA SER A 135 4.72 19.31 -17.33
C SER A 135 6.05 18.63 -16.98
N THR A 136 6.10 17.97 -15.83
CA THR A 136 7.29 17.25 -15.33
C THR A 136 6.98 15.76 -15.18
N GLU A 137 7.97 14.90 -15.43
CA GLU A 137 7.85 13.45 -15.26
C GLU A 137 8.63 12.96 -14.04
N VAL A 138 7.99 12.15 -13.19
CA VAL A 138 8.65 11.55 -12.02
C VAL A 138 9.16 10.15 -12.35
N ASP A 139 10.45 9.94 -12.12
CA ASP A 139 11.22 8.70 -12.29
C ASP A 139 11.89 8.27 -10.97
N PHE A 140 12.71 7.21 -10.98
CA PHE A 140 13.41 6.81 -9.75
C PHE A 140 14.52 7.77 -9.35
N ALA A 141 15.16 8.47 -10.30
CA ALA A 141 16.08 9.55 -9.98
C ALA A 141 15.41 10.62 -9.10
N SER A 142 14.20 11.02 -9.46
CA SER A 142 13.37 11.95 -8.68
C SER A 142 13.02 11.39 -7.30
N ILE A 143 12.68 10.09 -7.21
CA ILE A 143 12.39 9.44 -5.92
C ILE A 143 13.62 9.38 -5.01
N LYS A 144 14.80 9.09 -5.57
CA LYS A 144 16.07 9.13 -4.82
C LYS A 144 16.31 10.53 -4.27
N GLN A 145 16.14 11.58 -5.08
CA GLN A 145 16.26 12.97 -4.62
C GLN A 145 15.30 13.29 -3.48
N LEU A 146 14.05 12.81 -3.54
CA LEU A 146 13.08 12.97 -2.45
C LEU A 146 13.58 12.30 -1.17
N LEU A 147 14.04 11.05 -1.26
CA LEU A 147 14.48 10.26 -0.11
C LEU A 147 15.83 10.71 0.46
N SER A 148 16.71 11.28 -0.35
CA SER A 148 18.02 11.81 0.07
C SER A 148 18.03 13.35 0.18
N SER A 149 16.85 13.99 0.20
CA SER A 149 16.71 15.44 0.35
C SER A 149 17.36 15.96 1.65
N LYS A 150 18.02 17.12 1.56
CA LYS A 150 18.55 17.85 2.73
C LYS A 150 17.42 18.35 3.64
N ASN A 151 16.24 18.64 3.08
CA ASN A 151 15.08 19.05 3.86
C ASN A 151 14.48 17.84 4.58
N ARG A 152 14.68 17.77 5.91
CA ARG A 152 14.20 16.66 6.75
C ARG A 152 12.69 16.44 6.63
N TRP A 153 11.90 17.51 6.50
CA TRP A 153 10.45 17.38 6.37
C TRP A 153 10.06 16.66 5.09
N TRP A 154 10.66 17.02 3.95
CA TRP A 154 10.38 16.38 2.67
C TRP A 154 10.89 14.95 2.64
N LYS A 155 12.11 14.72 3.13
CA LYS A 155 12.69 13.39 3.23
C LYS A 155 11.79 12.42 4.02
N TRP A 156 11.38 12.82 5.22
CA TRP A 156 10.64 11.93 6.12
C TRP A 156 9.15 11.92 5.83
N LEU A 157 8.48 13.08 5.90
CA LEU A 157 7.01 13.14 5.76
C LEU A 157 6.55 13.17 4.31
N GLY A 158 7.37 13.68 3.40
CA GLY A 158 7.08 13.65 1.96
C GLY A 158 7.45 12.33 1.29
N GLY A 159 8.56 11.72 1.71
CA GLY A 159 9.11 10.51 1.11
C GLY A 159 8.91 9.27 1.98
N LEU A 160 9.81 9.07 2.93
CA LEU A 160 10.02 7.78 3.57
C LEU A 160 8.79 7.24 4.32
N VAL A 161 8.17 8.06 5.17
CA VAL A 161 7.02 7.64 6.00
C VAL A 161 5.81 7.25 5.14
N PRO A 162 5.31 8.10 4.22
CA PRO A 162 4.16 7.70 3.40
C PRO A 162 4.48 6.52 2.49
N LEU A 163 5.69 6.40 1.94
CA LEU A 163 6.07 5.24 1.12
C LEU A 163 6.16 3.95 1.95
N ALA A 164 6.67 4.00 3.18
CA ALA A 164 6.69 2.87 4.10
C ALA A 164 5.28 2.40 4.47
N ILE A 165 4.38 3.34 4.79
CA ILE A 165 2.99 3.03 5.11
C ILE A 165 2.28 2.44 3.87
N LEU A 166 2.53 3.01 2.68
CA LEU A 166 1.97 2.52 1.43
C LEU A 166 2.41 1.08 1.14
N LEU A 167 3.70 0.81 1.33
CA LEU A 167 4.31 -0.51 1.18
C LEU A 167 3.63 -1.53 2.10
N GLU A 168 3.65 -1.28 3.41
CA GLU A 168 3.15 -2.24 4.39
C GLU A 168 1.63 -2.46 4.22
N SER A 169 0.86 -1.37 4.18
CA SER A 169 -0.60 -1.45 4.05
C SER A 169 -1.03 -2.02 2.70
N GLY A 170 -0.34 -1.66 1.62
CA GLY A 170 -0.64 -2.13 0.26
C GLY A 170 -0.34 -3.61 0.06
N VAL A 171 0.88 -4.05 0.41
CA VAL A 171 1.30 -5.46 0.29
C VAL A 171 0.40 -6.35 1.15
N TYR A 172 0.13 -5.93 2.39
CA TYR A 172 -0.80 -6.65 3.25
C TYR A 172 -2.21 -6.69 2.63
N HIS A 173 -2.82 -5.54 2.34
CA HIS A 173 -4.21 -5.47 1.86
C HIS A 173 -4.43 -6.30 0.58
N ILE A 174 -3.50 -6.22 -0.37
CA ILE A 174 -3.59 -6.99 -1.62
C ILE A 174 -3.34 -8.48 -1.33
N GLY A 175 -2.30 -8.83 -0.59
CA GLY A 175 -1.94 -10.22 -0.30
C GLY A 175 -2.99 -10.97 0.52
N SER A 176 -3.48 -10.37 1.61
CA SER A 176 -4.54 -10.98 2.43
C SER A 176 -5.89 -10.96 1.72
N GLY A 177 -6.13 -9.97 0.85
CA GLY A 177 -7.29 -9.93 -0.06
C GLY A 177 -7.27 -11.08 -1.08
N LEU A 178 -6.12 -11.36 -1.69
CA LEU A 178 -5.93 -12.49 -2.61
C LEU A 178 -6.09 -13.84 -1.89
N CYS A 179 -5.50 -13.98 -0.70
CA CYS A 179 -5.67 -15.17 0.13
C CYS A 179 -7.17 -15.46 0.40
N ARG A 180 -7.96 -14.40 0.67
CA ARG A 180 -9.41 -14.50 0.82
C ARG A 180 -10.12 -14.82 -0.49
N TYR A 181 -9.75 -14.16 -1.58
CA TYR A 181 -10.33 -14.38 -2.91
C TYR A 181 -10.20 -15.84 -3.37
N PHE A 182 -9.06 -16.47 -3.11
CA PHE A 182 -8.84 -17.90 -3.37
C PHE A 182 -9.47 -18.84 -2.32
N GLY A 183 -10.19 -18.32 -1.33
CA GLY A 183 -10.88 -19.14 -0.34
C GLY A 183 -9.95 -19.91 0.59
N VAL A 184 -8.73 -19.42 0.86
CA VAL A 184 -7.75 -20.14 1.68
C VAL A 184 -8.18 -20.15 3.15
N ARG A 185 -8.71 -21.29 3.60
CA ARG A 185 -9.20 -21.48 4.98
C ARG A 185 -8.18 -22.10 5.94
N LYS A 186 -7.30 -22.97 5.43
CA LYS A 186 -6.33 -23.71 6.25
C LYS A 186 -5.30 -22.77 6.88
N MET A 187 -5.10 -22.89 8.19
CA MET A 187 -4.17 -22.03 8.95
C MET A 187 -2.73 -22.14 8.46
N THR A 188 -2.28 -23.36 8.15
CA THR A 188 -0.93 -23.61 7.60
C THR A 188 -0.72 -22.89 6.27
N SER A 189 -1.71 -22.90 5.39
CA SER A 189 -1.67 -22.14 4.14
C SER A 189 -1.67 -20.64 4.39
N ARG A 190 -2.49 -20.13 5.31
CA ARG A 190 -2.48 -18.69 5.66
C ARG A 190 -1.15 -18.24 6.26
N LYS A 191 -0.46 -19.10 7.03
CA LYS A 191 0.92 -18.84 7.48
C LYS A 191 1.87 -18.67 6.30
N LYS A 192 1.82 -19.55 5.28
CA LYS A 192 2.62 -19.39 4.06
C LYS A 192 2.35 -18.08 3.33
N TRP A 193 1.07 -17.70 3.19
CA TRP A 193 0.69 -16.39 2.65
C TRP A 193 1.26 -15.24 3.48
N SER A 194 1.20 -15.34 4.81
CA SER A 194 1.79 -14.33 5.71
C SER A 194 3.29 -14.22 5.54
N THR A 195 4.00 -15.35 5.38
CA THR A 195 5.44 -15.36 5.13
C THR A 195 5.76 -14.68 3.80
N ALA A 196 5.02 -14.97 2.73
CA ALA A 196 5.22 -14.34 1.43
C ALA A 196 4.97 -12.82 1.47
N ILE A 197 3.90 -12.38 2.15
CA ILE A 197 3.59 -10.96 2.38
C ILE A 197 4.73 -10.29 3.15
N ASN A 198 5.17 -10.89 4.26
CA ASN A 198 6.24 -10.33 5.09
C ASN A 198 7.58 -10.26 4.35
N LEU A 199 7.90 -11.29 3.55
CA LEU A 199 9.12 -11.31 2.73
C LEU A 199 9.08 -10.21 1.67
N LEU A 200 7.96 -10.05 0.96
CA LEU A 200 7.81 -8.98 -0.02
C LEU A 200 7.89 -7.60 0.63
N THR A 201 7.27 -7.42 1.80
CA THR A 201 7.38 -6.18 2.58
C THR A 201 8.81 -5.91 3.02
N LEU A 202 9.54 -6.93 3.49
CA LEU A 202 10.96 -6.80 3.86
C LEU A 202 11.82 -6.38 2.66
N VAL A 203 11.63 -7.02 1.51
CA VAL A 203 12.30 -6.66 0.25
C VAL A 203 11.97 -5.21 -0.14
N GLY A 204 10.72 -4.78 0.00
CA GLY A 204 10.33 -3.39 -0.21
C GLY A 204 11.01 -2.40 0.74
N PHE A 205 11.18 -2.73 2.02
CA PHE A 205 11.92 -1.89 2.96
C PHE A 205 13.39 -1.81 2.60
N VAL A 206 14.01 -2.93 2.19
CA VAL A 206 15.39 -2.94 1.69
C VAL A 206 15.51 -2.04 0.46
N SER A 207 14.58 -2.11 -0.50
CA SER A 207 14.52 -1.22 -1.66
C SER A 207 14.48 0.26 -1.24
N LEU A 208 13.56 0.65 -0.36
CA LEU A 208 13.46 2.03 0.13
C LEU A 208 14.75 2.52 0.80
N ILE A 209 15.38 1.68 1.63
CA ILE A 209 16.63 2.03 2.31
C ILE A 209 17.77 2.18 1.29
N ARG A 210 17.87 1.30 0.29
CA ARG A 210 18.88 1.39 -0.75
C ARG A 210 18.70 2.65 -1.60
N LEU A 211 17.47 2.96 -2.01
CA LEU A 211 17.16 4.20 -2.73
C LEU A 211 17.47 5.46 -1.89
N MET A 212 17.27 5.42 -0.58
CA MET A 212 17.58 6.54 0.32
C MET A 212 19.09 6.79 0.50
N LYS A 213 19.92 5.76 0.35
CA LYS A 213 21.37 5.86 0.51
C LYS A 213 22.07 6.45 -0.70
N GLU A 214 21.39 6.58 -1.83
CA GLU A 214 21.98 7.18 -3.02
C GLU A 214 22.23 8.68 -2.88
N ASP A 215 23.37 9.11 -3.41
CA ASP A 215 23.85 10.48 -3.26
C ASP A 215 23.06 11.43 -4.17
N SER A 216 22.23 12.28 -3.56
CA SER A 216 21.42 13.28 -4.28
C SER A 216 22.25 14.25 -5.09
N THR A 217 23.53 14.47 -4.75
CA THR A 217 24.37 15.44 -5.45
C THR A 217 24.79 14.99 -6.85
N LYS A 218 24.67 13.69 -7.15
CA LYS A 218 24.90 13.11 -8.48
C LYS A 218 23.65 13.10 -9.35
N LEU A 219 22.50 13.46 -8.78
CA LEU A 219 21.21 13.48 -9.45
C LEU A 219 20.92 14.92 -9.92
N GLY A 220 20.17 15.07 -11.02
CA GLY A 220 19.86 16.38 -11.63
C GLY A 220 19.04 17.33 -10.74
N PRO A 221 18.32 18.31 -11.31
CA PRO A 221 17.51 19.23 -10.50
C PRO A 221 16.43 18.51 -9.69
N ASN A 222 16.19 18.95 -8.44
CA ASN A 222 15.20 18.34 -7.53
C ASN A 222 13.77 18.68 -7.96
N GLN A 223 13.13 17.78 -8.68
CA GLN A 223 11.77 17.99 -9.20
C GLN A 223 10.71 18.08 -8.09
N PHE A 224 10.96 17.46 -6.92
CA PHE A 224 10.03 17.46 -5.79
C PHE A 224 9.95 18.80 -5.07
N GLU A 225 10.94 19.68 -5.21
CA GLU A 225 10.88 21.03 -4.66
C GLU A 225 9.74 21.84 -5.30
N SER A 226 9.63 21.79 -6.63
CA SER A 226 8.53 22.42 -7.37
C SER A 226 7.17 21.83 -7.00
N ILE A 227 7.10 20.49 -6.84
CA ILE A 227 5.88 19.78 -6.44
C ILE A 227 5.43 20.21 -5.03
N PHE A 228 6.33 20.21 -4.04
CA PHE A 228 5.97 20.60 -2.67
C PHE A 228 5.69 22.10 -2.54
N LYS A 229 6.37 22.95 -3.32
CA LYS A 229 6.03 24.38 -3.39
C LYS A 229 4.60 24.57 -3.89
N LYS A 230 4.18 23.83 -4.92
CA LYS A 230 2.80 23.85 -5.43
C LYS A 230 1.79 23.35 -4.40
N ILE A 231 2.11 22.27 -3.67
CA ILE A 231 1.28 21.78 -2.55
C ILE A 231 1.12 22.87 -1.49
N ARG A 232 2.22 23.51 -1.07
CA ARG A 232 2.18 24.57 -0.06
C ARG A 232 1.31 25.74 -0.51
N LEU A 233 1.42 26.15 -1.77
CA LEU A 233 0.55 27.19 -2.35
C LEU A 233 -0.93 26.77 -2.29
N LEU A 234 -1.27 25.57 -2.73
CA LEU A 234 -2.65 25.08 -2.67
C LEU A 234 -3.21 25.00 -1.24
N LEU A 235 -2.33 24.76 -0.24
CA LEU A 235 -2.72 24.70 1.18
C LEU A 235 -2.73 26.07 1.87
N HIS A 236 -2.05 27.09 1.32
CA HIS A 236 -1.99 28.45 1.87
C HIS A 236 -2.86 29.45 1.09
N VAL A 237 -3.63 29.00 0.09
CA VAL A 237 -4.68 29.80 -0.53
C VAL A 237 -5.96 29.62 0.28
N ASN A 238 -6.07 30.46 1.30
CA ASN A 238 -7.28 31.07 1.86
C ASN A 238 -6.84 32.37 2.55
#